data_AF-A0A348VUN8-F1
#
_entry.id   AF-A0A348VUN8-F1
#
_cell.length_a   1.000
_cell.length_b   1.000
_cell.length_c   1.000
_cell.angle_alpha   90.00
_cell.angle_beta   90.00
_cell.angle_gamma   90.00
#
_symmetry.space_group_name_H-M   'P 1'
#
loop_
_entity.id
_entity.type
_entity.pdbx_description
1 polymer ?
#
loop_
_entity_poly.entity_id
_entity_poly.type
_entity_poly.pdbx_seq_one_letter_code
_entity_poly.pdbx_strand_id
1 'polypeptide(L)'
;MPKDIGVRNNRLADCPPSPNCVSSRSPDAGHTVDPLTYSTDADAAMRALKDVIGNMKRTRIRTESKGYLHVEFTSALFRFVDDVEFLVDEQARLIHVRSASRIGHS
;
A
#
# COMPACT_ATOMS: atom_id res chain seq x y z
N MET A 1 -6.29 -5.24 -14.68
CA MET A 1 -5.82 -4.99 -13.31
C MET A 1 -4.34 -5.37 -13.24
N PRO A 2 -3.52 -4.69 -12.43
CA PRO A 2 -2.15 -5.14 -12.20
C PRO A 2 -2.19 -6.59 -11.70
N LYS A 3 -1.32 -7.45 -12.23
CA LYS A 3 -1.39 -8.91 -11.99
C LYS A 3 -0.95 -9.31 -10.57
N ASP A 4 -0.33 -8.37 -9.85
CA ASP A 4 0.36 -8.61 -8.58
C ASP A 4 -0.24 -7.77 -7.43
N ILE A 5 -1.56 -7.59 -7.43
CA ILE A 5 -2.33 -7.00 -6.31
C ILE A 5 -2.91 -8.11 -5.45
N GLY A 6 -2.99 -7.87 -4.15
CA GLY A 6 -3.53 -8.75 -3.14
C GLY A 6 -2.48 -9.36 -2.24
N VAL A 7 -2.97 -9.97 -1.16
CA VAL A 7 -2.13 -10.65 -0.16
C VAL A 7 -1.92 -12.10 -0.55
N ARG A 8 -0.67 -12.57 -0.51
CA ARG A 8 -0.32 -13.99 -0.66
C ARG A 8 0.57 -14.39 0.52
N ASN A 9 0.23 -15.48 1.21
CA ASN A 9 0.96 -15.97 2.38
C ASN A 9 1.18 -14.90 3.47
N ASN A 10 0.15 -14.09 3.75
CA ASN A 10 0.22 -12.97 4.70
C ASN A 10 1.33 -11.93 4.38
N ARG A 11 1.61 -11.74 3.08
CA ARG A 11 2.56 -10.75 2.57
C ARG A 11 1.95 -10.02 1.36
N LEU A 12 2.33 -8.76 1.22
CA LEU A 12 2.16 -8.01 -0.03
C LEU A 12 3.15 -8.56 -1.06
N ALA A 13 2.82 -8.42 -2.34
CA ALA A 13 3.74 -8.80 -3.41
C ALA A 13 5.04 -7.99 -3.32
N ASP A 14 6.13 -8.56 -3.83
CA ASP A 14 7.38 -7.82 -3.90
C ASP A 14 7.29 -6.70 -4.94
N CYS A 15 8.20 -5.73 -4.84
CA CYS A 15 8.37 -4.76 -5.91
C CYS A 15 9.03 -5.44 -7.11
N PRO A 16 8.51 -5.22 -8.34
CA PRO A 16 9.25 -5.58 -9.53
C PRO A 16 10.54 -4.73 -9.61
N PRO A 17 11.49 -5.07 -10.51
CA PRO A 17 12.71 -4.30 -10.71
C PRO A 17 12.52 -2.86 -11.22
N SER A 18 11.28 -2.41 -11.41
CA SER A 18 10.99 -1.07 -11.91
C SER A 18 11.16 -0.02 -10.80
N PRO A 19 11.67 1.18 -11.13
CA PRO A 19 11.98 2.21 -10.13
C PRO A 19 10.74 2.82 -9.47
N ASN A 20 9.55 2.55 -10.00
CA ASN A 20 8.29 3.16 -9.57
C ASN A 20 7.52 2.27 -8.59
N CYS A 21 8.23 1.45 -7.81
CA CYS A 21 7.65 0.65 -6.75
C CYS A 21 8.42 0.80 -5.45
N VAL A 22 7.71 0.97 -4.35
CA VAL A 22 8.30 0.91 -3.00
C VAL A 22 7.50 -0.03 -2.10
N SER A 23 8.18 -0.70 -1.17
CA SER A 23 7.59 -1.65 -0.23
C SER A 23 8.34 -1.66 1.10
N SER A 24 7.58 -1.67 2.19
CA SER A 24 8.12 -1.83 3.56
C SER A 24 8.70 -3.20 3.87
N ARG A 25 8.60 -4.14 2.92
CA ARG A 25 9.23 -5.46 2.99
C ARG A 25 10.25 -5.67 1.88
N SER A 26 10.60 -4.63 1.12
CA SER A 26 11.66 -4.70 0.11
C SER A 26 13.03 -4.92 0.79
N PRO A 27 13.83 -5.89 0.36
CA PRO A 27 15.23 -6.03 0.79
C PRO A 27 16.16 -5.02 0.11
N ASP A 28 15.71 -4.41 -1.00
CA ASP A 28 16.45 -3.41 -1.75
C ASP A 28 16.21 -2.01 -1.15
N ALA A 29 17.30 -1.35 -0.76
CA ALA A 29 17.28 -0.01 -0.18
C ALA A 29 16.71 1.04 -1.14
N GLY A 30 16.82 0.84 -2.46
CA GLY A 30 16.23 1.74 -3.46
C GLY A 30 14.70 1.72 -3.50
N HIS A 31 14.10 0.64 -3.01
CA HIS A 31 12.65 0.42 -3.04
C HIS A 31 12.05 0.22 -1.63
N THR A 32 12.80 0.50 -0.56
CA THR A 32 12.30 0.35 0.81
C THR A 32 11.63 1.61 1.31
N VAL A 33 10.58 1.45 2.12
CA VAL A 33 9.90 2.52 2.85
C VAL A 33 9.52 2.04 4.23
N ASP A 34 9.46 2.92 5.21
CA ASP A 34 9.09 2.50 6.56
C ASP A 34 7.62 2.05 6.62
N PRO A 35 7.32 0.96 7.37
CA PRO A 35 5.94 0.63 7.70
C PRO A 35 5.34 1.68 8.63
N LEU A 36 4.01 1.76 8.68
CA LEU A 36 3.33 2.65 9.62
C LEU A 36 3.19 1.95 10.98
N THR A 37 3.62 2.60 12.05
CA THR A 37 3.42 2.11 13.43
C THR A 37 2.06 2.55 13.97
N TYR A 38 1.43 1.73 14.79
CA TYR A 38 0.21 2.11 15.51
C TYR A 38 0.22 1.64 16.98
N SER A 39 -0.49 2.37 17.84
CA SER A 39 -0.58 2.09 19.28
C SER A 39 -1.95 1.60 19.75
N THR A 40 -2.95 1.62 18.86
CA THR A 40 -4.32 1.15 19.10
C THR A 40 -4.46 -0.34 18.77
N ASP A 41 -5.69 -0.87 18.83
CA ASP A 41 -6.00 -2.13 18.15
C ASP A 41 -5.92 -1.97 16.62
N ALA A 42 -5.75 -3.10 15.92
CA ALA A 42 -5.59 -3.18 14.48
C ALA A 42 -6.79 -2.61 13.72
N ASP A 43 -8.02 -2.89 14.18
CA ASP A 43 -9.23 -2.41 13.53
C ASP A 43 -9.36 -0.89 13.67
N ALA A 44 -8.96 -0.31 14.81
CA ALA A 44 -8.91 1.13 15.03
C ALA A 44 -7.84 1.80 14.16
N ALA A 45 -6.66 1.19 14.04
CA ALA A 45 -5.60 1.69 13.18
C ALA A 45 -6.02 1.69 11.70
N MET A 46 -6.66 0.62 11.24
CA MET A 46 -7.18 0.53 9.87
C MET A 46 -8.33 1.51 9.61
N ARG A 47 -9.22 1.73 10.58
CA ARG A 47 -10.26 2.78 10.48
C ARG A 47 -9.63 4.17 10.34
N ALA A 48 -8.67 4.51 11.20
CA ALA A 48 -7.97 5.79 11.13
C ALA A 48 -7.24 5.97 9.79
N LEU A 49 -6.57 4.93 9.30
CA LEU A 49 -5.91 4.94 7.99
C LEU A 49 -6.91 5.22 6.85
N LYS A 50 -8.06 4.53 6.85
CA LYS A 50 -9.12 4.75 5.86
C LYS A 50 -9.69 6.17 5.93
N ASP A 51 -9.90 6.72 7.12
CA ASP A 51 -10.42 8.07 7.28
C ASP A 51 -9.43 9.10 6.71
N VAL A 52 -8.13 8.93 6.99
CA VAL A 52 -7.08 9.77 6.41
C VAL A 52 -7.09 9.68 4.88
N ILE A 53 -7.10 8.47 4.33
CA ILE A 53 -7.11 8.25 2.87
C ILE A 53 -8.39 8.77 2.21
N GLY A 54 -9.54 8.63 2.87
CA GLY A 54 -10.83 9.11 2.38
C GLY A 54 -10.92 10.63 2.30
N ASN A 55 -10.11 11.34 3.10
CA ASN A 55 -9.98 12.79 3.05
C ASN A 55 -8.93 13.29 2.03
N MET A 56 -8.16 12.38 1.42
CA MET A 56 -7.20 12.74 0.38
C MET A 56 -7.88 12.91 -0.98
N LYS A 57 -7.44 13.91 -1.75
CA LYS A 57 -7.95 14.11 -3.11
C LYS A 57 -7.42 13.05 -4.06
N ARG A 58 -8.25 12.62 -5.01
CA ARG A 58 -7.88 11.70 -6.11
C ARG A 58 -7.47 10.31 -5.61
N THR A 59 -8.12 9.85 -4.55
CA THR A 59 -7.99 8.50 -4.01
C THR A 59 -9.24 7.70 -4.34
N ARG A 60 -9.08 6.40 -4.53
CA ARG A 60 -10.20 5.46 -4.68
C ARG A 60 -9.88 4.16 -3.98
N ILE A 61 -10.63 3.85 -2.92
CA ILE A 61 -10.58 2.53 -2.28
C ILE A 61 -11.15 1.50 -3.26
N ARG A 62 -10.38 0.45 -3.54
CA ARG A 62 -10.72 -0.61 -4.48
C ARG A 62 -11.10 -1.90 -3.80
N THR A 63 -10.40 -2.26 -2.73
CA THR A 63 -10.69 -3.45 -1.96
C THR A 63 -10.40 -3.19 -0.50
N GLU A 64 -11.33 -3.61 0.34
CA GLU A 64 -11.18 -3.61 1.79
C GLU A 64 -11.50 -5.02 2.27
N SER A 65 -10.62 -5.59 3.09
CA SER A 65 -10.85 -6.84 3.80
C SER A 65 -10.16 -6.78 5.16
N LYS A 66 -10.35 -7.80 6.00
CA LYS A 66 -9.78 -7.80 7.35
C LYS A 66 -8.26 -7.66 7.29
N GLY A 67 -7.74 -6.58 7.89
CA GLY A 67 -6.31 -6.26 7.93
C GLY A 67 -5.69 -5.84 6.60
N TYR A 68 -6.47 -5.63 5.54
CA TYR A 68 -5.96 -5.27 4.22
C TYR A 68 -6.77 -4.16 3.54
N LEU A 69 -6.07 -3.24 2.88
CA LEU A 69 -6.66 -2.16 2.12
C LEU A 69 -5.89 -1.93 0.83
N HIS A 70 -6.61 -1.88 -0.30
CA HIS A 70 -6.08 -1.49 -1.60
C HIS A 70 -6.72 -0.19 -2.08
N VAL A 71 -5.89 0.76 -2.44
CA VAL A 71 -6.26 2.12 -2.81
C VAL A 71 -5.53 2.52 -4.08
N GLU A 72 -6.23 3.15 -5.00
CA GLU A 72 -5.61 3.84 -6.13
C GLU A 72 -5.40 5.31 -5.78
N PHE A 73 -4.18 5.81 -5.94
CA PHE A 73 -3.83 7.22 -5.86
C PHE A 73 -3.56 7.75 -7.27
N THR A 74 -4.14 8.90 -7.62
CA THR A 74 -3.89 9.53 -8.92
C THR A 74 -3.15 10.85 -8.77
N SER A 75 -2.02 10.98 -9.47
CA SER A 75 -1.21 12.20 -9.45
C SER A 75 -1.95 13.41 -10.07
N ALA A 76 -1.61 14.60 -9.58
CA ALA A 76 -2.33 15.83 -9.91
C ALA A 76 -2.21 16.24 -11.39
N LEU A 77 -0.96 16.25 -11.86
CA LEU A 77 -0.56 16.89 -13.10
C LEU A 77 -0.55 15.88 -14.24
N PHE A 78 0.10 14.73 -14.02
CA PHE A 78 0.30 13.70 -15.05
C PHE A 78 -0.74 12.57 -15.02
N ARG A 79 -1.63 12.55 -14.02
CA ARG A 79 -2.70 11.54 -13.88
C ARG A 79 -2.19 10.10 -13.79
N PHE A 80 -0.96 9.91 -13.35
CA PHE A 80 -0.40 8.60 -13.08
C PHE A 80 -1.15 7.95 -11.93
N VAL A 81 -1.43 6.65 -12.07
CA VAL A 81 -2.18 5.88 -11.08
C VAL A 81 -1.22 4.93 -10.40
N ASP A 82 -1.17 5.04 -9.08
CA ASP A 82 -0.41 4.13 -8.22
C ASP A 82 -1.39 3.24 -7.46
N ASP A 83 -1.14 1.94 -7.50
CA ASP A 83 -1.81 0.98 -6.65
C ASP A 83 -1.05 0.90 -5.32
N VAL A 84 -1.72 1.32 -4.23
CA VAL A 84 -1.17 1.32 -2.88
C VAL A 84 -1.92 0.28 -2.04
N GLU A 85 -1.17 -0.62 -1.44
CA GLU A 85 -1.66 -1.70 -0.60
C GLU A 85 -1.14 -1.54 0.83
N PHE A 86 -2.03 -1.77 1.79
CA PHE A 86 -1.74 -1.76 3.20
C PHE A 86 -2.11 -3.12 3.80
N LEU A 87 -1.23 -3.69 4.60
CA LEU A 87 -1.42 -4.97 5.28
C LEU A 87 -1.00 -4.86 6.74
N VAL A 88 -1.91 -5.16 7.66
CA VAL A 88 -1.63 -5.15 9.10
C VAL A 88 -0.80 -6.37 9.50
N ASP A 89 0.21 -6.11 10.32
CA ASP A 89 0.94 -7.08 11.11
C ASP A 89 0.62 -6.80 12.59
N GLU A 90 -0.33 -7.57 13.14
CA GLU A 90 -0.83 -7.35 14.50
C GLU A 90 0.22 -7.66 15.56
N GLN A 91 1.08 -8.63 15.29
CA GLN A 91 2.14 -9.06 16.20
C GLN A 91 3.20 -7.98 16.34
N ALA A 92 3.60 -7.37 15.22
CA ALA A 92 4.59 -6.29 15.21
C ALA A 92 3.97 -4.90 15.49
N ARG A 93 2.64 -4.77 15.48
CA ARG A 93 1.92 -3.49 15.51
C ARG A 93 2.34 -2.54 14.38
N LEU A 94 2.46 -3.10 13.18
CA LEU A 94 2.86 -2.40 11.98
C LEU A 94 1.77 -2.52 10.90
N ILE A 95 1.67 -1.52 10.04
CA ILE A 95 0.97 -1.60 8.77
C ILE A 95 2.03 -1.55 7.69
N HIS A 96 2.25 -2.69 7.05
CA HIS A 96 3.10 -2.78 5.89
C HIS A 96 2.43 -2.08 4.72
N VAL A 97 3.22 -1.28 4.01
CA VAL A 97 2.80 -0.58 2.80
C VAL A 97 3.57 -1.09 1.59
N ARG A 98 2.89 -1.12 0.45
CA ARG A 98 3.47 -1.24 -0.89
C ARG A 98 2.78 -0.23 -1.79
N SER A 99 3.54 0.47 -2.63
CA SER A 99 3.01 1.34 -3.67
C SER A 99 3.70 0.98 -4.99
N ALA A 100 2.91 0.70 -6.02
CA ALA A 100 3.42 0.39 -7.35
C ALA A 100 2.69 1.22 -8.40
N SER A 101 3.42 2.01 -9.18
CA SER A 101 2.83 2.75 -10.28
C SER A 101 2.42 1.83 -11.43
N ARG A 102 1.26 2.08 -12.03
CA ARG A 102 0.84 1.41 -13.27
C ARG A 102 1.70 1.79 -14.47
N ILE A 103 2.46 2.87 -14.34
CA ILE A 103 3.32 3.39 -15.40
C ILE A 103 4.77 3.10 -15.01
N GLY A 104 5.38 2.18 -15.74
CA GLY A 104 6.79 1.80 -15.64
C GLY A 104 7.08 0.87 -16.82
N HIS A 105 8.20 1.10 -17.51
CA HIS A 105 8.58 0.37 -18.73
C HIS A 105 8.46 -1.16 -18.58
N SER A 106 7.87 -1.81 -19.59
CA SER A 106 8.00 -3.26 -19.85
C SER A 106 9.38 -3.60 -20.39
#